data_AF-A0A2V8LCM5-F1
#
_entry.id   AF-A0A2V8LCM5-F1
#
_cell.length_a   1.000
_cell.length_b   1.000
_cell.length_c   1.000
_cell.angle_alpha   90.00
_cell.angle_beta   90.00
_cell.angle_gamma   90.00
#
_symmetry.space_group_name_H-M   'P 1'
#
loop_
_entity.id
_entity.type
_entity.pdbx_description
1 polymer ?
#
loop_
_entity_poly.entity_id
_entity_poly.type
_entity_poly.pdbx_seq_one_letter_code
_entity_poly.pdbx_strand_id
1 'polypeptide(L)'
;METNVTLLAEVSEIELKRCPRCEESLPLSEFGVCRARKDGLNLYCKRCIRQKITISRQALREYKKARVKHGSTATSDRTRLTVDPKSAFSSRRIARMLRKLSPADRVREAIRCGAHTQKEIAAVTKLPKDEVCDALANLLLWTREIRTQIVRHQRMYFVNEALEELTKAQGTGSKRKPSLSASFSTVGVLMPGRKPSAKGKKRSIKTGIGKAKSASG
;
A
#
# COMPACT_ATOMS: atom_id res chain seq x y z
N MET A 1 -68.89 -24.04 -27.49
CA MET A 1 -67.86 -24.88 -26.86
C MET A 1 -66.50 -24.35 -27.31
N GLU A 2 -66.16 -23.11 -26.96
CA GLU A 2 -65.55 -22.69 -25.67
C GLU A 2 -64.29 -23.49 -25.34
N THR A 3 -63.12 -22.88 -25.58
CA THR A 3 -61.87 -23.00 -24.82
C THR A 3 -60.78 -22.21 -25.53
N ASN A 4 -60.89 -20.89 -25.47
CA ASN A 4 -59.74 -19.99 -25.53
C ASN A 4 -59.62 -19.35 -24.14
N VAL A 5 -58.39 -19.08 -23.73
CA VAL A 5 -58.01 -18.21 -22.60
C VAL A 5 -57.92 -18.86 -21.21
N THR A 6 -56.90 -19.70 -20.98
CA THR A 6 -56.39 -19.99 -19.62
C THR A 6 -54.86 -20.09 -19.58
N LEU A 7 -54.14 -19.07 -20.08
CA LEU A 7 -52.68 -18.96 -19.92
C LEU A 7 -52.23 -17.53 -19.54
N LEU A 8 -53.00 -16.81 -18.71
CA LEU A 8 -52.66 -15.43 -18.28
C LEU A 8 -52.97 -15.15 -16.80
N ALA A 9 -52.77 -16.12 -15.90
CA ALA A 9 -53.12 -15.91 -14.49
C ALA A 9 -52.07 -16.45 -13.51
N GLU A 10 -50.81 -16.06 -13.69
CA GLU A 10 -49.84 -15.95 -12.58
C GLU A 10 -49.09 -14.62 -12.74
N VAL A 11 -49.84 -13.51 -12.81
CA VAL A 11 -49.25 -12.17 -12.76
C VAL A 11 -48.92 -11.89 -11.30
N SER A 12 -47.78 -12.40 -10.83
CA SER A 12 -47.18 -11.93 -9.60
C SER A 12 -46.98 -10.42 -9.73
N GLU A 13 -47.61 -9.62 -8.87
CA GLU A 13 -47.40 -8.18 -8.79
C GLU A 13 -45.90 -7.90 -8.53
N ILE A 14 -45.17 -7.60 -9.59
CA ILE A 14 -43.76 -7.25 -9.49
C ILE A 14 -43.70 -5.79 -9.04
N GLU A 15 -43.46 -5.57 -7.76
CA GLU A 15 -43.24 -4.23 -7.24
C GLU A 15 -41.97 -3.63 -7.88
N LEU A 16 -42.11 -2.46 -8.51
CA LEU A 16 -41.05 -1.79 -9.26
C LEU A 16 -40.51 -0.62 -8.45
N LYS A 17 -39.18 -0.45 -8.46
CA LYS A 17 -38.48 0.69 -7.89
C LYS A 17 -37.63 1.38 -8.95
N ARG A 18 -37.70 2.70 -9.01
CA ARG A 18 -36.90 3.52 -9.93
C ARG A 18 -35.50 3.76 -9.39
N CYS A 19 -34.48 3.47 -10.19
CA CYS A 19 -33.08 3.79 -9.85
C CYS A 19 -32.75 5.22 -10.28
N PRO A 20 -32.34 6.15 -9.39
CA PRO A 20 -32.03 7.53 -9.78
C PRO A 20 -30.72 7.70 -10.57
N ARG A 21 -29.96 6.63 -10.81
CA ARG A 21 -28.68 6.68 -11.55
C ARG A 21 -28.79 6.24 -13.01
N CYS A 22 -29.63 5.25 -13.29
CA CYS A 22 -29.91 4.77 -14.65
C CYS A 22 -31.34 5.06 -15.10
N GLU A 23 -32.16 5.64 -14.22
CA GLU A 23 -33.53 6.10 -14.45
C GLU A 23 -34.57 5.03 -14.81
N GLU A 24 -34.13 3.78 -14.97
CA GLU A 24 -34.96 2.59 -15.19
C GLU A 24 -35.80 2.20 -13.95
N SER A 25 -37.06 1.84 -14.18
CA SER A 25 -37.93 1.15 -13.21
C SER A 25 -37.67 -0.35 -13.26
N LEU A 26 -37.08 -0.89 -12.20
CA LEU A 26 -36.63 -2.27 -12.12
C LEU A 26 -37.35 -3.00 -10.97
N PRO A 27 -37.52 -4.33 -11.03
CA PRO A 27 -38.11 -5.10 -9.95
C PRO A 27 -37.30 -4.94 -8.65
N LEU A 28 -37.94 -5.05 -7.49
CA LEU A 28 -37.26 -5.00 -6.18
C LEU A 28 -36.10 -6.02 -6.07
N SER A 29 -36.18 -7.13 -6.80
CA SER A 29 -35.12 -8.15 -6.88
C SER A 29 -33.81 -7.62 -7.47
N GLU A 30 -33.83 -6.56 -8.28
CA GLU A 30 -32.64 -5.90 -8.83
C GLU A 30 -31.99 -4.90 -7.86
N PHE A 31 -32.60 -4.67 -6.70
CA PHE A 31 -32.03 -3.86 -5.63
C PHE A 31 -31.42 -4.75 -4.56
N GLY A 32 -30.31 -4.30 -3.96
CA GLY A 32 -29.68 -5.01 -2.84
C GLY A 32 -30.38 -4.68 -1.52
N VAL A 33 -30.35 -5.58 -0.54
CA VAL A 33 -30.89 -5.34 0.80
C VAL A 33 -30.03 -4.33 1.56
N CYS A 34 -30.66 -3.35 2.20
CA CYS A 34 -30.02 -2.33 3.01
C CYS A 34 -30.79 -2.08 4.30
N ARG A 35 -30.27 -2.61 5.42
CA ARG A 35 -30.90 -2.50 6.75
C ARG A 35 -30.99 -1.08 7.30
N ALA A 36 -30.19 -0.15 6.75
CA ALA A 36 -30.15 1.23 7.21
C ALA A 36 -31.31 2.10 6.69
N ARG A 37 -32.09 1.61 5.71
CA ARG A 37 -33.18 2.38 5.08
C ARG A 37 -34.55 1.85 5.49
N LYS A 38 -35.54 2.74 5.53
CA LYS A 38 -36.94 2.41 5.85
C LYS A 38 -37.50 1.31 4.95
N ASP A 39 -37.25 1.39 3.64
CA ASP A 39 -37.72 0.39 2.66
C ASP A 39 -36.92 -0.93 2.67
N GLY A 40 -35.87 -1.05 3.48
CA GLY A 40 -35.01 -2.24 3.52
C GLY A 40 -34.19 -2.52 2.25
N LEU A 41 -34.26 -1.65 1.23
CA LEU A 41 -33.59 -1.81 -0.08
C LEU A 41 -32.67 -0.63 -0.42
N ASN A 42 -31.62 -0.94 -1.18
CA ASN A 42 -30.67 0.03 -1.70
C ASN A 42 -31.35 1.10 -2.58
N LEU A 43 -30.73 2.27 -2.64
CA LEU A 43 -31.19 3.39 -3.47
C LEU A 43 -30.96 3.12 -4.96
N TYR A 44 -29.85 2.48 -5.30
CA TYR A 44 -29.45 2.19 -6.67
C TYR A 44 -29.61 0.70 -6.98
N CYS A 45 -29.85 0.38 -8.25
CA CYS A 45 -29.89 -1.00 -8.71
C CYS A 45 -28.50 -1.68 -8.60
N LYS A 46 -28.48 -3.01 -8.54
CA LYS A 46 -27.26 -3.83 -8.45
C LYS A 46 -26.28 -3.52 -9.58
N ARG A 47 -26.76 -3.29 -10.82
CA ARG A 47 -25.94 -2.91 -11.98
C ARG A 47 -25.15 -1.62 -11.71
N CYS A 48 -25.86 -0.56 -11.30
CA CYS A 48 -25.25 0.72 -10.95
C CYS A 48 -24.22 0.60 -9.82
N ILE A 49 -24.53 -0.16 -8.77
CA ILE A 49 -23.61 -0.36 -7.65
C ILE A 49 -22.34 -1.07 -8.12
N ARG A 50 -22.47 -2.15 -8.92
CA ARG A 50 -21.32 -2.88 -9.48
C ARG A 50 -20.45 -1.97 -10.34
N GLN A 51 -21.04 -1.18 -11.23
CA GLN A 51 -20.30 -0.22 -12.05
C GLN A 51 -19.51 0.79 -11.19
N LYS A 52 -20.14 1.36 -10.15
CA LYS A 52 -19.47 2.29 -9.23
C LYS A 52 -18.26 1.64 -8.56
N ILE A 53 -18.41 0.41 -8.07
CA ILE A 53 -17.34 -0.34 -7.42
C ILE A 53 -16.21 -0.64 -8.42
N THR A 54 -16.53 -1.04 -9.65
CA THR A 54 -15.54 -1.32 -10.70
C THR A 54 -14.72 -0.09 -11.03
N ILE A 55 -15.36 1.07 -11.26
CA ILE A 55 -14.67 2.34 -11.53
C ILE A 55 -13.76 2.71 -10.36
N SER A 56 -14.26 2.65 -9.12
CA SER A 56 -13.46 2.94 -7.92
C SER A 56 -12.25 2.01 -7.79
N ARG A 57 -12.42 0.71 -8.03
CA ARG A 57 -11.32 -0.26 -8.00
C ARG A 57 -10.29 0.01 -9.10
N GLN A 58 -10.73 0.42 -10.29
CA GLN A 58 -9.84 0.79 -11.38
C GLN A 58 -9.03 2.05 -11.03
N ALA A 59 -9.69 3.12 -10.59
CA ALA A 59 -9.03 4.35 -10.16
C ALA A 59 -8.02 4.08 -9.03
N LEU A 60 -8.35 3.22 -8.05
CA LEU A 60 -7.43 2.85 -6.99
C LEU A 60 -6.22 2.04 -7.50
N ARG A 61 -6.41 1.16 -8.49
CA ARG A 61 -5.32 0.43 -9.14
C ARG A 61 -4.40 1.39 -9.89
N GLU A 62 -4.96 2.35 -10.61
CA GLU A 62 -4.21 3.38 -11.34
C GLU A 62 -3.43 4.27 -10.38
N TYR A 63 -4.05 4.75 -9.30
CA TYR A 63 -3.38 5.48 -8.23
C TYR A 63 -2.22 4.68 -7.62
N LYS A 64 -2.44 3.39 -7.30
CA LYS A 64 -1.37 2.51 -6.79
C LYS A 64 -0.24 2.32 -7.80
N LYS A 65 -0.56 2.11 -9.08
CA LYS A 65 0.45 1.99 -10.16
C LYS A 65 1.26 3.27 -10.30
N ALA A 66 0.60 4.44 -10.31
CA ALA A 66 1.27 5.74 -10.36
C ALA A 66 2.17 5.95 -9.13
N ARG A 67 1.67 5.63 -7.93
CA ARG A 67 2.46 5.69 -6.69
C ARG A 67 3.65 4.75 -6.71
N VAL A 68 3.54 3.54 -7.26
CA VAL A 68 4.69 2.64 -7.44
C VAL A 68 5.67 3.23 -8.45
N LYS A 69 5.23 3.78 -9.58
CA LYS A 69 6.13 4.44 -10.55
C LYS A 69 6.90 5.61 -9.95
N HIS A 70 6.26 6.42 -9.11
CA HIS A 70 6.89 7.57 -8.46
C HIS A 70 7.59 7.22 -7.12
N GLY A 71 7.29 6.06 -6.52
CA GLY A 71 7.82 5.62 -5.23
C GLY A 71 8.83 4.46 -5.29
N SER A 72 8.93 3.73 -6.42
CA SER A 72 9.92 2.67 -6.63
C SER A 72 11.32 3.21 -6.88
N THR A 73 11.46 4.51 -7.14
CA THR A 73 12.77 5.19 -7.13
C THR A 73 13.31 5.42 -5.72
N ALA A 74 12.53 5.19 -4.66
CA ALA A 74 12.91 5.50 -3.28
C ALA A 74 13.27 4.29 -2.39
N THR A 75 13.09 3.03 -2.82
CA THR A 75 13.20 1.89 -1.88
C THR A 75 13.96 0.65 -2.35
N SER A 76 14.50 0.58 -3.57
CA SER A 76 15.15 -0.66 -4.06
C SER A 76 16.68 -0.68 -4.11
N ASP A 77 17.39 0.29 -3.55
CA ASP A 77 18.87 0.26 -3.56
C ASP A 77 19.47 0.59 -2.19
N ARG A 78 18.97 -0.08 -1.14
CA ARG A 78 19.66 -0.16 0.15
C ARG A 78 20.63 -1.34 0.19
N THR A 79 21.32 -1.56 -0.93
CA THR A 79 22.45 -2.47 -1.01
C THR A 79 23.61 -1.81 -0.26
N ARG A 80 23.88 -2.35 0.92
CA ARG A 80 24.88 -1.96 1.91
C ARG A 80 26.27 -1.78 1.26
N LEU A 81 26.57 -0.58 0.77
CA LEU A 81 27.95 -0.18 0.47
C LEU A 81 28.60 0.26 1.78
N THR A 82 29.32 -0.66 2.40
CA THR A 82 30.34 -0.33 3.41
C THR A 82 31.43 0.45 2.69
N VAL A 83 31.44 1.77 2.85
CA VAL A 83 32.49 2.63 2.29
C VAL A 83 33.58 2.75 3.35
N ASP A 84 34.75 2.18 3.05
CA ASP A 84 35.96 2.36 3.82
C ASP A 84 36.35 3.84 3.90
N PRO A 85 36.66 4.38 5.11
CA PRO A 85 36.91 5.81 5.33
C PRO A 85 38.24 6.32 4.76
N LYS A 86 39.00 5.51 4.01
CA LYS A 86 40.31 5.87 3.45
C LYS A 86 40.36 6.02 1.92
N SER A 87 39.24 5.82 1.21
CA SER A 87 39.20 6.06 -0.23
C SER A 87 38.97 7.54 -0.52
N ALA A 88 40.01 8.25 -0.94
CA ALA A 88 39.98 9.66 -1.31
C ALA A 88 38.78 9.99 -2.23
N PHE A 89 37.81 10.70 -1.66
CA PHE A 89 36.50 10.97 -2.24
C PHE A 89 36.59 11.99 -3.37
N SER A 90 36.44 11.56 -4.62
CA SER A 90 36.24 12.48 -5.74
C SER A 90 34.88 13.17 -5.61
N SER A 91 34.88 14.49 -5.49
CA SER A 91 33.69 15.37 -5.45
C SER A 91 32.67 15.09 -6.57
N ARG A 92 33.13 14.60 -7.74
CA ARG A 92 32.28 14.18 -8.87
C ARG A 92 31.48 12.89 -8.62
N ARG A 93 31.92 12.01 -7.72
CA ARG A 93 31.19 10.79 -7.32
C ARG A 93 30.09 11.13 -6.32
N ILE A 94 30.38 11.99 -5.34
CA ILE A 94 29.41 12.50 -4.35
C ILE A 94 28.23 13.18 -5.06
N ALA A 95 28.50 14.07 -6.01
CA ALA A 95 27.46 14.77 -6.75
C ALA A 95 26.53 13.82 -7.54
N ARG A 96 27.04 12.67 -8.03
CA ARG A 96 26.24 11.65 -8.73
C ARG A 96 25.41 10.79 -7.79
N MET A 97 25.93 10.50 -6.60
CA MET A 97 25.19 9.78 -5.57
C MET A 97 24.05 10.65 -5.04
N LEU A 98 24.33 11.91 -4.67
CA LEU A 98 23.34 12.84 -4.15
C LEU A 98 22.13 13.05 -5.06
N ARG A 99 22.27 12.97 -6.40
CA ARG A 99 21.13 13.09 -7.34
C ARG A 99 20.13 11.91 -7.27
N LYS A 100 20.55 10.76 -6.75
CA LYS A 100 19.70 9.56 -6.63
C LYS A 100 18.98 9.47 -5.29
N LEU A 101 19.39 10.28 -4.32
CA LEU A 101 18.76 10.32 -2.99
C LEU A 101 17.67 11.40 -2.93
N SER A 102 16.74 11.24 -2.00
CA SER A 102 15.69 12.26 -1.78
C SER A 102 16.31 13.61 -1.39
N PRO A 103 15.67 14.74 -1.69
CA PRO A 103 16.15 16.06 -1.26
C PRO A 103 16.49 16.12 0.24
N ALA A 104 15.71 15.44 1.09
CA ALA A 104 15.95 15.34 2.52
C ALA A 104 17.28 14.63 2.85
N ASP A 105 17.56 13.48 2.22
CA ASP A 105 18.81 12.75 2.41
C ASP A 105 20.04 13.57 2.00
N ARG A 106 19.92 14.36 0.93
CA ARG A 106 21.03 15.21 0.46
C ARG A 106 21.34 16.30 1.47
N VAL A 107 20.31 16.87 2.09
CA VAL A 107 20.46 17.86 3.15
C VAL A 107 21.06 17.22 4.41
N ARG A 108 20.64 16.00 4.78
CA ARG A 108 21.26 15.26 5.90
C ARG A 108 22.75 15.09 5.71
N GLU A 109 23.15 14.60 4.54
CA GLU A 109 24.56 14.35 4.25
C GLU A 109 25.35 15.66 4.19
N ALA A 110 24.79 16.73 3.63
CA ALA A 110 25.43 18.04 3.64
C ALA A 110 25.70 18.55 5.07
N ILE A 111 24.76 18.35 6.00
CA ILE A 111 24.95 18.73 7.41
C ILE A 111 26.02 17.83 8.06
N ARG A 112 26.07 16.52 7.76
CA ARG A 112 27.16 15.63 8.22
C ARG A 112 28.53 16.06 7.69
N CYS A 113 28.58 16.57 6.47
CA CYS A 113 29.81 17.11 5.87
C CYS A 113 30.19 18.51 6.39
N GLY A 114 29.45 19.08 7.35
CA GLY A 114 29.78 20.36 7.99
C GLY A 114 29.09 21.59 7.41
N ALA A 115 28.09 21.45 6.53
CA ALA A 115 27.27 22.57 6.11
C ALA A 115 26.21 22.88 7.17
N HIS A 116 26.43 23.94 7.95
CA HIS A 116 25.58 24.27 9.10
C HIS A 116 24.56 25.35 8.81
N THR A 117 24.71 26.12 7.73
CA THR A 117 23.77 27.19 7.37
C THR A 117 22.93 26.84 6.15
N GLN A 118 21.73 27.44 6.03
CA GLN A 118 20.86 27.21 4.88
C GLN A 118 21.52 27.60 3.54
N LYS A 119 22.35 28.64 3.53
CA LYS A 119 23.08 29.09 2.33
C LYS A 119 24.15 28.08 1.91
N GLU A 120 24.91 27.56 2.85
CA GLU A 120 25.93 26.52 2.60
C GLU A 120 25.28 25.22 2.14
N ILE A 121 24.20 24.80 2.81
CA ILE A 121 23.45 23.60 2.44
C ILE A 121 22.93 23.71 1.00
N ALA A 122 22.35 24.85 0.62
CA ALA A 122 21.89 25.07 -0.75
C ALA A 122 23.05 25.01 -1.77
N ALA A 123 24.21 25.59 -1.44
CA ALA A 123 25.40 25.57 -2.31
C ALA A 123 25.95 24.14 -2.52
N VAL A 124 26.04 23.35 -1.45
CA VAL A 124 26.56 21.98 -1.50
C VAL A 124 25.57 21.04 -2.19
N THR A 125 24.28 21.17 -1.84
CA THR A 125 23.23 20.31 -2.39
C THR A 125 22.78 20.75 -3.77
N LYS A 126 23.11 21.95 -4.26
CA LYS A 126 22.63 22.47 -5.55
C LYS A 126 21.10 22.33 -5.71
N LEU A 127 20.37 22.50 -4.61
CA LEU A 127 18.91 22.47 -4.56
C LEU A 127 18.39 23.91 -4.50
N PRO A 128 17.18 24.19 -5.03
CA PRO A 128 16.55 25.49 -4.85
C PRO A 128 16.23 25.72 -3.38
N LYS A 129 16.18 27.00 -2.97
CA LYS A 129 15.99 27.39 -1.56
C LYS A 129 14.72 26.79 -0.95
N ASP A 130 13.65 26.70 -1.72
CA ASP A 130 12.35 26.17 -1.27
C ASP A 130 12.42 24.67 -0.96
N GLU A 131 13.08 23.88 -1.82
CA GLU A 131 13.32 22.45 -1.55
C GLU A 131 14.24 22.23 -0.34
N VAL A 132 15.21 23.12 -0.12
CA VAL A 132 16.05 23.09 1.08
C VAL A 132 15.22 23.41 2.33
N CYS A 133 14.31 24.38 2.28
CA CYS A 133 13.38 24.68 3.37
C CYS A 133 12.51 23.46 3.71
N ASP A 134 11.89 22.85 2.70
CA ASP A 134 10.99 21.69 2.87
C ASP A 134 11.74 20.48 3.42
N ALA A 135 12.96 20.23 2.91
CA ALA A 135 13.84 19.18 3.41
C ALA A 135 14.22 19.42 4.88
N LEU A 136 14.60 20.64 5.25
CA LEU A 136 14.92 20.98 6.64
C LEU A 136 13.69 20.86 7.55
N ALA A 137 12.51 21.25 7.10
CA ALA A 137 11.26 21.10 7.84
C ALA A 137 10.92 19.63 8.10
N ASN A 138 11.07 18.77 7.10
CA ASN A 138 10.90 17.32 7.25
C ASN A 138 11.87 16.74 8.29
N LEU A 139 13.15 17.14 8.23
CA LEU A 139 14.18 16.64 9.12
C LEU A 139 14.04 17.14 10.57
N LEU A 140 13.55 18.37 10.75
CA LEU A 140 13.34 18.96 12.08
C LEU A 140 12.05 18.48 12.74
N LEU A 141 10.93 18.53 12.01
CA LEU A 141 9.59 18.36 12.60
C LEU A 141 9.11 16.92 12.54
N TRP A 142 9.40 16.20 11.45
CA TRP A 142 8.81 14.88 11.19
C TRP A 142 9.74 13.75 11.64
N THR A 143 11.00 13.77 11.21
CA THR A 143 11.97 12.73 11.58
C THR A 143 12.78 13.06 12.83
N ARG A 144 12.89 14.35 13.17
CA ARG A 144 13.65 14.86 14.33
C ARG A 144 15.12 14.44 14.32
N GLU A 145 15.67 14.27 13.13
CA GLU A 145 17.05 13.81 12.91
C GLU A 145 18.07 14.94 13.03
N ILE A 146 17.62 16.20 12.90
CA ILE A 146 18.47 17.37 13.04
C ILE A 146 17.93 18.30 14.13
N ARG A 147 18.82 19.08 14.75
CA ARG A 147 18.52 20.11 15.74
C ARG A 147 18.99 21.47 15.24
N THR A 148 18.32 22.53 15.67
CA THR A 148 18.74 23.91 15.39
C THR A 148 19.35 24.55 16.63
N GLN A 149 20.40 25.33 16.43
CA GLN A 149 20.99 26.18 17.44
C GLN A 149 21.21 27.58 16.86
N ILE A 150 21.01 28.62 17.67
CA ILE A 150 21.30 30.00 17.25
C ILE A 150 22.68 30.36 17.79
N VAL A 151 23.62 30.63 16.89
CA VAL A 151 24.99 31.04 17.22
C VAL A 151 25.23 32.38 16.54
N ARG A 152 25.62 33.41 17.30
CA ARG A 152 25.88 34.77 16.78
C ARG A 152 24.76 35.30 15.88
N HIS A 153 23.49 35.16 16.31
CA HIS A 153 22.29 35.58 15.56
C HIS A 153 22.02 34.81 14.25
N GLN A 154 22.76 33.73 13.98
CA GLN A 154 22.55 32.88 12.82
C GLN A 154 22.02 31.50 13.25
N ARG A 155 20.96 31.03 12.59
CA ARG A 155 20.40 29.69 12.80
C ARG A 155 21.30 28.66 12.11
N MET A 156 21.88 27.77 12.91
CA MET A 156 22.71 26.66 12.46
C MET A 156 21.99 25.32 12.69
N TYR A 157 22.24 24.36 11.81
CA TYR A 157 21.64 23.02 11.82
C TYR A 157 22.72 21.98 12.12
N PHE A 158 22.40 21.04 13.01
CA PHE A 158 23.30 19.96 13.43
C PHE A 158 22.57 18.62 13.38
N VAL A 159 23.27 17.55 13.03
CA VAL A 159 22.70 16.19 13.12
C VAL A 159 22.63 15.77 14.59
N ASN A 160 21.53 15.12 14.97
CA ASN A 160 21.34 14.61 16.31
C ASN A 160 21.95 13.20 16.41
N GLU A 161 23.23 13.12 16.77
CA GLU A 161 24.01 11.87 16.84
C GLU A 161 23.37 10.82 17.76
N ALA A 162 22.72 11.26 18.85
CA ALA A 162 22.02 10.38 19.78
C ALA A 162 20.89 9.55 19.13
N LEU A 163 20.26 10.06 18.06
CA LEU A 163 19.20 9.34 17.35
C LEU A 163 19.76 8.33 16.34
N GLU A 164 20.93 8.60 15.76
CA GLU A 164 21.65 7.66 14.90
C GLU A 164 22.17 6.45 15.68
N GLU A 165 22.57 6.64 16.94
CA GLU A 165 22.97 5.55 17.85
C GLU A 165 21.79 4.68 18.28
N LEU A 166 20.65 5.29 18.63
CA LEU A 166 19.42 4.56 18.98
C LEU A 166 18.85 3.76 17.79
N THR A 167 18.88 4.32 16.58
CA THR A 167 18.44 3.61 15.37
C THR A 167 19.41 2.50 14.95
N LYS A 168 20.73 2.68 15.14
CA LYS A 168 21.73 1.60 14.98
C LYS A 168 21.52 0.49 16.01
N ALA A 169 21.28 0.82 17.28
CA ALA A 169 21.01 -0.14 18.34
C ALA A 169 19.69 -0.92 18.10
N GLN A 170 18.67 -0.27 17.56
CA GLN A 170 17.43 -0.95 17.14
C GLN A 170 17.59 -1.76 15.84
N GLY A 171 18.60 -1.46 15.01
CA GLY A 171 18.89 -2.18 13.77
C GLY A 171 19.79 -3.42 13.91
N THR A 172 20.49 -3.57 15.03
CA THR A 172 21.39 -4.71 15.31
C THR A 172 20.75 -5.81 16.16
N GLY A 173 19.60 -5.55 16.80
CA GLY A 173 18.80 -6.55 17.49
C GLY A 173 17.68 -7.11 16.61
N SER A 174 17.77 -8.40 16.24
CA SER A 174 16.72 -9.20 15.59
C SER A 174 16.62 -9.13 14.06
N LYS A 175 17.64 -9.66 13.37
CA LYS A 175 17.39 -10.47 12.16
C LYS A 175 16.80 -11.82 12.57
N ARG A 176 15.59 -11.86 13.14
CA ARG A 176 14.81 -13.09 13.11
C ARG A 176 14.30 -13.25 11.69
N LYS A 177 14.75 -14.31 11.02
CA LYS A 177 14.21 -14.78 9.74
C LYS A 177 12.68 -14.72 9.83
N PRO A 178 11.94 -14.20 8.83
CA PRO A 178 10.50 -14.36 8.82
C PRO A 178 10.22 -15.84 8.51
N SER A 179 10.20 -16.67 9.56
CA SER A 179 9.62 -18.00 9.48
C SER A 179 8.12 -17.80 9.32
N LEU A 180 7.64 -18.05 8.10
CA LEU A 180 6.23 -18.28 7.84
C LEU A 180 5.77 -19.45 8.73
N SER A 181 5.08 -19.15 9.83
CA SER A 181 4.02 -19.95 10.44
C SER A 181 3.82 -19.57 11.91
N ALA A 182 2.71 -18.92 12.20
CA ALA A 182 1.92 -19.13 13.41
C ALA A 182 0.55 -18.47 13.21
N SER A 183 -0.44 -19.32 12.91
CA SER A 183 -1.80 -19.18 13.42
C SER A 183 -2.60 -17.93 13.03
N PHE A 184 -3.03 -17.87 11.76
CA PHE A 184 -4.30 -17.22 11.41
C PHE A 184 -5.50 -18.19 11.51
N SER A 185 -5.38 -19.21 12.39
CA SER A 185 -6.45 -20.17 12.68
C SER A 185 -7.26 -19.81 13.94
N THR A 186 -6.97 -18.69 14.61
CA THR A 186 -7.61 -18.35 15.90
C THR A 186 -8.33 -16.99 15.90
N VAL A 187 -8.65 -16.42 14.73
CA VAL A 187 -9.67 -15.36 14.64
C VAL A 187 -10.99 -15.98 14.19
N GLY A 188 -11.47 -16.93 15.02
CA GLY A 188 -12.80 -17.53 14.94
C GLY A 188 -13.80 -16.91 15.90
N VAL A 189 -13.53 -15.70 16.42
CA VAL A 189 -14.39 -15.04 17.42
C VAL A 189 -14.54 -13.56 17.06
N LEU A 190 -15.26 -13.26 15.97
CA LEU A 190 -15.99 -12.01 15.84
C LEU A 190 -17.06 -12.02 14.74
N MET A 191 -17.87 -13.08 14.64
CA MET A 191 -19.15 -13.04 13.90
C MET A 191 -20.14 -14.00 14.58
N PRO A 192 -21.20 -13.50 15.26
CA PRO A 192 -22.26 -14.36 15.77
C PRO A 192 -23.02 -14.97 14.59
N GLY A 193 -23.11 -16.31 14.52
CA GLY A 193 -24.17 -16.97 13.73
C GLY A 193 -23.78 -17.88 12.56
N ARG A 194 -22.69 -18.64 12.61
CA ARG A 194 -22.56 -19.83 11.74
C ARG A 194 -22.05 -21.05 12.51
N LYS A 195 -22.93 -22.04 12.68
CA LYS A 195 -22.58 -23.39 13.16
C LYS A 195 -21.87 -24.15 12.03
N PRO A 196 -20.69 -24.74 12.24
CA PRO A 196 -20.05 -25.59 11.23
C PRO A 196 -20.65 -27.00 11.24
N SER A 197 -21.21 -27.41 10.09
CA SER A 197 -21.68 -28.77 9.81
C SER A 197 -20.55 -29.66 9.30
N ALA A 198 -20.49 -30.87 9.86
CA ALA A 198 -20.01 -32.16 9.32
C ALA A 198 -18.72 -32.26 8.47
N LYS A 199 -17.76 -33.00 9.07
CA LYS A 199 -16.73 -33.89 8.50
C LYS A 199 -16.72 -34.09 6.97
N GLY A 200 -15.60 -33.73 6.33
CA GLY A 200 -15.20 -34.17 4.98
C GLY A 200 -13.79 -34.74 4.98
N LYS A 201 -13.69 -36.08 4.89
CA LYS A 201 -12.48 -36.91 4.93
C LYS A 201 -11.68 -36.73 3.62
N LYS A 202 -10.46 -36.20 3.66
CA LYS A 202 -9.58 -36.13 2.47
C LYS A 202 -8.86 -37.47 2.28
N ARG A 203 -9.14 -38.13 1.15
CA ARG A 203 -8.43 -39.31 0.63
C ARG A 203 -7.01 -38.93 0.21
N SER A 204 -6.03 -39.68 0.71
CA SER A 204 -4.64 -39.68 0.26
C SER A 204 -4.51 -40.42 -1.07
N ILE A 205 -4.03 -39.74 -2.12
CA ILE A 205 -3.61 -40.37 -3.37
C ILE A 205 -2.18 -40.85 -3.17
N LYS A 206 -2.00 -42.17 -3.25
CA LYS A 206 -0.74 -42.89 -3.09
C LYS A 206 -0.12 -43.06 -4.48
N THR A 207 1.04 -42.45 -4.70
CA THR A 207 1.85 -42.63 -5.90
C THR A 207 2.46 -44.03 -5.89
N GLY A 208 2.14 -44.85 -6.90
CA GLY A 208 2.66 -46.19 -7.11
C GLY A 208 3.38 -46.29 -8.45
N ILE A 209 4.63 -46.71 -8.38
CA ILE A 209 5.58 -46.94 -9.47
C ILE A 209 5.24 -48.22 -10.23
N GLY A 210 5.38 -48.20 -11.57
CA GLY A 210 6.06 -49.27 -12.30
C GLY A 210 5.23 -50.22 -13.17
N LYS A 211 5.55 -50.20 -14.48
CA LYS A 211 6.21 -51.30 -15.22
C LYS A 211 5.43 -51.88 -16.43
N ALA A 212 6.14 -51.78 -17.56
CA ALA A 212 6.21 -52.68 -18.72
C ALA A 212 4.98 -52.92 -19.61
N LYS A 213 5.19 -52.71 -20.92
CA LYS A 213 4.87 -53.70 -21.95
C LYS A 213 5.83 -53.61 -23.14
N SER A 214 6.41 -54.77 -23.42
CA SER A 214 7.14 -55.27 -24.59
C SER A 214 6.39 -55.00 -25.91
N ALA A 215 7.07 -54.60 -27.00
CA ALA A 215 7.75 -55.40 -28.04
C ALA A 215 6.81 -56.08 -29.06
N SER A 216 7.05 -55.71 -30.33
CA SER A 216 6.93 -56.46 -31.59
C SER A 216 5.62 -57.17 -31.97
N GLY A 217 5.10 -56.76 -33.12
CA GLY A 217 4.13 -57.46 -33.99
C GLY A 217 3.99 -56.64 -35.26
#